data_AF-A0A539DU91-F1
#
_entry.id   AF-A0A539DU91-F1
#
_cell.length_a   1.000
_cell.length_b   1.000
_cell.length_c   1.000
_cell.angle_alpha   90.00
_cell.angle_beta   90.00
_cell.angle_gamma   90.00
#
_symmetry.space_group_name_H-M   'P 1'
#
loop_
_entity.id
_entity.type
_entity.pdbx_description
1 polymer ?
#
loop_
_entity_poly.entity_id
_entity_poly.type
_entity_poly.pdbx_seq_one_letter_code
_entity_poly.pdbx_strand_id
1 'polypeptide(L)'
;MMNADASGLRPVTREKVTMNTASWSPDGEWLVAKKRLTDFSSIGTAELWMINTRGGSGLPVTVKGELPEAGEPIVSPDGRYVYFSARPSRYSYNRNVFAGIYQIRRWDKTTGDQITLTDGYGGSGRPQLSPDGKTLAFVRRDRLKSVLYLYDVERRSERPLWDGLDQDMQENFAWTGIYPGFSFLPDGKSIVLTAQGGFWKIDTATGGAVRIPFQADVEQVVAKALRFPREIGSDQFRVRMISWPTQSPDGRNLVFAAIGSLWTMPLPGGTARKLETRGGLAFAPAFSRDGRSLTYVSWSDTDGGHVWKMPASGGGSTRLTSESSQYSNPAFSPDGSKIVCIRGDNSPFRGHDLGGESYQQVIWLPASPSGGSGRAATWIIDIPTRGSARRMPRPFFSADNQRVYYLETQPDGPGSETSSLWSVRLDGLDKIEHLKFTYADEIVPSPDGKWAAY
;
A
#
# COMPACT_ATOMS: atom_id res chain seq x y z
N MET A 1 4.06 7.26 -36.26
CA MET A 1 3.20 7.71 -37.37
C MET A 1 3.50 6.84 -38.57
N MET A 2 2.48 6.42 -39.28
CA MET A 2 2.58 5.58 -40.47
C MET A 2 1.42 5.96 -41.39
N ASN A 3 1.53 5.60 -42.66
CA ASN A 3 0.44 5.71 -43.62
C ASN A 3 -0.69 4.71 -43.26
N ALA A 4 -1.87 4.89 -43.84
CA ALA A 4 -3.03 4.03 -43.57
C ALA A 4 -2.80 2.55 -43.95
N ASP A 5 -1.90 2.31 -44.91
CA ASP A 5 -1.44 0.98 -45.33
C ASP A 5 -0.31 0.41 -44.46
N ALA A 6 -0.03 1.03 -43.31
CA ALA A 6 1.05 0.73 -42.37
C ALA A 6 2.48 0.95 -42.92
N SER A 7 2.64 1.55 -44.10
CA SER A 7 3.95 1.92 -44.64
C SER A 7 4.49 3.22 -44.01
N GLY A 8 5.79 3.50 -44.24
CA GLY A 8 6.38 4.80 -43.87
C GLY A 8 6.46 5.06 -42.35
N LEU A 9 6.62 4.00 -41.55
CA LEU A 9 6.67 4.12 -40.09
C LEU A 9 7.82 5.04 -39.65
N ARG A 10 7.47 6.08 -38.90
CA ARG A 10 8.43 7.00 -38.26
C ARG A 10 7.98 7.41 -36.86
N PRO A 11 8.90 7.63 -35.91
CA PRO A 11 8.56 8.18 -34.60
C PRO A 11 8.13 9.66 -34.72
N VAL A 12 7.25 10.08 -33.81
CA VAL A 12 6.84 11.50 -33.65
C VAL A 12 7.44 12.16 -32.42
N THR A 13 8.09 11.37 -31.55
CA THR A 13 8.76 11.83 -30.34
C THR A 13 9.99 10.95 -30.08
N ARG A 14 10.97 11.48 -29.32
CA ARG A 14 12.16 10.77 -28.84
C ARG A 14 12.10 10.45 -27.35
N GLU A 15 10.93 10.62 -26.72
CA GLU A 15 10.71 10.27 -25.32
C GLU A 15 11.09 8.82 -25.04
N LYS A 16 11.82 8.60 -23.95
CA LYS A 16 12.27 7.27 -23.51
C LYS A 16 11.30 6.60 -22.54
N VAL A 17 10.19 7.27 -22.22
CA VAL A 17 9.14 6.77 -21.35
C VAL A 17 7.93 6.34 -22.16
N THR A 18 7.04 5.54 -21.55
CA THR A 18 5.82 5.09 -22.22
C THR A 18 4.90 6.28 -22.52
N MET A 19 4.49 6.38 -23.79
CA MET A 19 3.49 7.30 -24.27
C MET A 19 2.29 6.51 -24.81
N ASN A 20 1.08 6.82 -24.37
CA ASN A 20 -0.13 6.11 -24.79
C ASN A 20 -1.37 7.01 -24.83
N THR A 21 -2.52 6.43 -25.22
CA THR A 21 -3.84 7.09 -25.30
C THR A 21 -3.77 8.46 -25.99
N ALA A 22 -3.36 8.47 -27.26
CA ALA A 22 -3.20 9.71 -28.01
C ALA A 22 -4.52 10.14 -28.68
N SER A 23 -4.75 11.46 -28.76
CA SER A 23 -5.78 12.09 -29.58
C SER A 23 -5.14 13.03 -30.59
N TRP A 24 -5.61 12.98 -31.83
CA TRP A 24 -5.20 13.90 -32.89
C TRP A 24 -5.87 15.26 -32.71
N SER A 25 -5.17 16.32 -33.11
CA SER A 25 -5.81 17.58 -33.44
C SER A 25 -6.51 17.47 -34.81
N PRO A 26 -7.57 18.26 -35.06
CA PRO A 26 -8.33 18.22 -36.31
C PRO A 26 -7.51 18.54 -37.57
N ASP A 27 -6.46 19.37 -37.42
CA ASP A 27 -5.53 19.73 -38.49
C ASP A 27 -4.50 18.63 -38.81
N GLY A 28 -4.42 17.57 -38.01
CA GLY A 28 -3.43 16.50 -38.16
C GLY A 28 -1.99 16.92 -37.85
N GLU A 29 -1.75 18.12 -37.31
CA GLU A 29 -0.41 18.61 -37.00
C GLU A 29 0.06 18.23 -35.58
N TRP A 30 -0.86 17.92 -34.68
CA TRP A 30 -0.58 17.68 -33.26
C TRP A 30 -1.25 16.41 -32.72
N LEU A 31 -0.62 15.85 -31.71
CA LEU A 31 -1.13 14.76 -30.87
C LEU A 31 -1.12 15.22 -29.41
N VAL A 32 -2.20 14.97 -28.68
CA VAL A 32 -2.20 15.02 -27.21
C VAL A 32 -2.11 13.59 -26.70
N ALA A 33 -1.09 13.26 -25.92
CA ALA A 33 -0.87 11.91 -25.44
C ALA A 33 -0.50 11.89 -23.95
N LYS A 34 -0.81 10.76 -23.31
CA LYS A 34 -0.44 10.49 -21.92
C LYS A 34 1.01 10.06 -21.86
N LYS A 35 1.83 10.78 -21.08
CA LYS A 35 3.22 10.48 -20.76
C LYS A 35 3.29 9.89 -19.36
N ARG A 36 3.71 8.62 -19.24
CA ARG A 36 3.86 7.93 -17.95
C ARG A 36 5.25 8.20 -17.36
N LEU A 37 5.29 8.57 -16.09
CA LEU A 37 6.51 8.91 -15.36
C LEU A 37 6.69 7.92 -14.21
N THR A 38 7.73 7.10 -14.25
CA THR A 38 8.08 6.20 -13.13
C THR A 38 8.86 6.96 -12.06
N ASP A 39 8.58 6.71 -10.78
CA ASP A 39 9.38 7.15 -9.64
C ASP A 39 9.63 5.99 -8.67
N PHE A 40 10.28 6.25 -7.53
CA PHE A 40 10.67 5.24 -6.53
C PHE A 40 9.52 4.37 -6.01
N SER A 41 8.27 4.81 -6.15
CA SER A 41 7.11 4.07 -5.66
C SER A 41 6.71 2.87 -6.54
N SER A 42 7.37 2.67 -7.70
CA SER A 42 6.94 1.74 -8.76
C SER A 42 5.52 2.01 -9.32
N ILE A 43 4.80 2.98 -8.76
CA ILE A 43 3.45 3.41 -9.12
C ILE A 43 3.58 4.85 -9.64
N GLY A 44 4.09 4.94 -10.86
CA GLY A 44 4.33 6.21 -11.53
C GLY A 44 3.09 7.09 -11.69
N THR A 45 3.32 8.38 -11.92
CA THR A 45 2.29 9.37 -12.26
C THR A 45 2.17 9.53 -13.78
N ALA A 46 1.19 10.29 -14.25
CA ALA A 46 1.06 10.64 -15.66
C ALA A 46 0.74 12.12 -15.88
N GLU A 47 1.20 12.63 -17.02
CA GLU A 47 0.88 13.96 -17.54
C GLU A 47 0.35 13.83 -18.97
N LEU A 48 -0.42 14.82 -19.43
CA LEU A 48 -0.74 14.99 -20.84
C LEU A 48 0.28 15.91 -21.50
N TRP A 49 0.69 15.54 -22.70
CA TRP A 49 1.67 16.25 -23.50
C TRP A 49 1.17 16.42 -24.93
N MET A 50 1.32 17.62 -25.47
CA MET A 50 1.12 17.94 -26.88
C MET A 50 2.42 17.72 -27.66
N ILE A 51 2.34 17.03 -28.80
CA ILE A 51 3.48 16.64 -29.63
C ILE A 51 3.17 17.03 -31.06
N ASN A 52 4.07 17.78 -31.71
CA ASN A 52 3.94 18.07 -33.14
C ASN A 52 4.31 16.84 -33.96
N THR A 53 3.58 16.56 -35.04
CA THR A 53 3.84 15.39 -35.90
C THR A 53 5.16 15.49 -36.66
N ARG A 54 5.73 16.68 -36.79
CA ARG A 54 7.09 16.91 -37.32
C ARG A 54 8.19 16.62 -36.30
N GLY A 55 7.85 16.40 -35.04
CA GLY A 55 8.79 16.12 -33.94
C GLY A 55 8.97 17.30 -32.97
N GLY A 56 9.99 17.20 -32.12
CA GLY A 56 10.29 18.18 -31.06
C GLY A 56 10.18 17.60 -29.65
N SER A 57 10.35 18.45 -28.63
CA SER A 57 10.24 18.08 -27.21
C SER A 57 8.80 17.98 -26.70
N GLY A 58 7.83 18.49 -27.47
CA GLY A 58 6.44 18.63 -27.04
C GLY A 58 6.22 19.74 -26.01
N LEU A 59 4.96 19.93 -25.64
CA LEU A 59 4.48 20.94 -24.68
C LEU A 59 3.64 20.25 -23.60
N PRO A 60 3.86 20.51 -22.31
CA PRO A 60 3.02 19.95 -21.26
C PRO A 60 1.62 20.58 -21.31
N VAL A 61 0.59 19.73 -21.17
CA VAL A 61 -0.82 20.14 -21.03
C VAL A 61 -1.25 20.14 -19.55
N THR A 62 -0.68 19.25 -18.74
CA THR A 62 -0.96 19.13 -17.31
C THR A 62 0.32 19.06 -16.50
N VAL A 63 0.25 19.49 -15.24
CA VAL A 63 1.39 19.46 -14.30
C VAL A 63 1.34 18.19 -13.43
N LYS A 64 2.44 17.43 -13.38
CA LYS A 64 2.60 16.17 -12.61
C LYS A 64 2.06 16.22 -11.16
N GLY A 65 2.32 17.32 -10.46
CA GLY A 65 1.98 17.47 -9.03
C GLY A 65 0.50 17.73 -8.78
N GLU A 66 -0.19 18.35 -9.74
CA GLU A 66 -1.59 18.76 -9.61
C GLU A 66 -2.54 17.65 -10.05
N LEU A 67 -2.20 16.96 -11.14
CA LEU A 67 -3.03 15.92 -11.75
C LEU A 67 -2.19 14.68 -12.05
N PRO A 68 -1.79 13.92 -11.01
CA PRO A 68 -0.80 12.86 -11.11
C PRO A 68 -1.26 11.63 -11.92
N GLU A 69 -2.43 11.68 -12.56
CA GLU A 69 -2.91 10.62 -13.45
C GLU A 69 -3.83 11.19 -14.54
N ALA A 70 -3.43 12.31 -15.15
CA ALA A 70 -4.14 12.84 -16.31
C ALA A 70 -4.01 11.86 -17.50
N GLY A 71 -5.10 11.60 -18.20
CA GLY A 71 -5.16 10.63 -19.28
C GLY A 71 -6.43 10.71 -20.10
N GLU A 72 -6.55 9.81 -21.08
CA GLU A 72 -7.76 9.70 -21.90
C GLU A 72 -8.13 11.00 -22.63
N PRO A 73 -7.17 11.72 -23.26
CA PRO A 73 -7.44 12.99 -23.91
C PRO A 73 -8.32 12.82 -25.15
N ILE A 74 -9.17 13.81 -25.41
CA ILE A 74 -9.87 14.01 -26.68
C ILE A 74 -9.85 15.50 -27.04
N VAL A 75 -9.36 15.82 -28.24
CA VAL A 75 -9.31 17.20 -28.76
C VAL A 75 -10.64 17.54 -29.41
N SER A 76 -11.14 18.76 -29.20
CA SER A 76 -12.38 19.21 -29.83
C SER A 76 -12.26 19.36 -31.36
N PRO A 77 -13.36 19.22 -32.12
CA PRO A 77 -13.39 19.41 -33.57
C PRO A 77 -12.86 20.77 -34.07
N ASP A 78 -13.01 21.82 -33.25
CA ASP A 78 -12.45 23.15 -33.53
C ASP A 78 -10.96 23.29 -33.16
N GLY A 79 -10.37 22.25 -32.55
CA GLY A 79 -8.99 22.20 -32.14
C GLY A 79 -8.64 23.04 -30.92
N ARG A 80 -9.59 23.74 -30.29
CA ARG A 80 -9.35 24.67 -29.17
C ARG A 80 -9.25 23.98 -27.82
N TYR A 81 -10.09 22.99 -27.55
CA TYR A 81 -10.20 22.37 -26.25
C TYR A 81 -9.61 20.96 -26.22
N VAL A 82 -9.10 20.57 -25.06
CA VAL A 82 -8.74 19.18 -24.75
C VAL A 82 -9.57 18.74 -23.54
N TYR A 83 -10.38 17.71 -23.72
CA TYR A 83 -11.10 17.05 -22.62
C TYR A 83 -10.32 15.83 -22.18
N PHE A 84 -10.25 15.57 -20.88
CA PHE A 84 -9.47 14.47 -20.36
C PHE A 84 -9.93 14.05 -18.97
N SER A 85 -9.53 12.87 -18.54
CA SER A 85 -9.80 12.37 -17.19
C SER A 85 -8.59 12.54 -16.29
N ALA A 86 -8.84 12.96 -15.05
CA ALA A 86 -7.80 13.07 -14.04
C ALA A 86 -8.38 12.84 -12.65
N ARG A 87 -7.55 12.32 -11.74
CA ARG A 87 -7.83 12.27 -10.30
C ARG A 87 -7.06 13.38 -9.58
N PRO A 88 -7.57 13.89 -8.44
CA PRO A 88 -7.00 15.06 -7.76
C PRO A 88 -5.74 14.74 -6.93
N SER A 89 -5.30 13.47 -6.89
CA SER A 89 -4.19 13.03 -6.04
C SER A 89 -3.63 11.70 -6.53
N ARG A 90 -2.45 11.33 -6.01
CA ARG A 90 -1.75 10.09 -6.38
C ARG A 90 -2.60 8.85 -6.06
N TYR A 91 -2.22 7.74 -6.70
CA TYR A 91 -2.80 6.43 -6.40
C TYR A 91 -2.73 6.13 -4.91
N SER A 92 -3.82 5.60 -4.37
CA SER A 92 -3.86 5.00 -3.05
C SER A 92 -4.80 3.79 -3.10
N TYR A 93 -4.46 2.75 -2.36
CA TYR A 93 -5.36 1.61 -2.17
C TYR A 93 -6.65 2.06 -1.45
N ASN A 94 -7.72 1.29 -1.63
CA ASN A 94 -8.99 1.42 -0.89
C ASN A 94 -9.67 2.80 -1.00
N ARG A 95 -9.51 3.49 -2.14
CA ARG A 95 -10.25 4.74 -2.37
C ARG A 95 -11.75 4.51 -2.39
N ASN A 96 -12.48 5.47 -1.84
CA ASN A 96 -13.93 5.48 -1.94
C ASN A 96 -14.35 5.81 -3.37
N VAL A 97 -14.68 4.77 -4.14
CA VAL A 97 -15.17 4.88 -5.51
C VAL A 97 -16.46 5.68 -5.60
N PHE A 98 -17.33 5.57 -4.60
CA PHE A 98 -18.62 6.27 -4.59
C PHE A 98 -18.47 7.78 -4.40
N ALA A 99 -17.40 8.24 -3.76
CA ALA A 99 -17.06 9.66 -3.69
C ALA A 99 -16.51 10.21 -5.03
N GLY A 100 -16.12 9.33 -5.95
CA GLY A 100 -15.53 9.67 -7.24
C GLY A 100 -14.01 9.79 -7.17
N ILE A 101 -13.31 8.99 -7.98
CA ILE A 101 -11.84 8.99 -8.05
C ILE A 101 -11.37 9.89 -9.19
N TYR A 102 -11.97 9.74 -10.38
CA TYR A 102 -11.66 10.53 -11.56
C TYR A 102 -12.76 11.56 -11.84
N GLN A 103 -12.37 12.68 -12.44
CA GLN A 103 -13.29 13.63 -13.03
C GLN A 103 -12.81 14.03 -14.42
N ILE A 104 -13.76 14.43 -15.26
CA ILE A 104 -13.47 14.98 -16.58
C ILE A 104 -13.15 16.45 -16.43
N ARG A 105 -12.06 16.86 -17.07
CA ARG A 105 -11.56 18.23 -17.12
C ARG A 105 -11.48 18.68 -18.56
N ARG A 106 -11.49 20.00 -18.75
CA ARG A 106 -11.28 20.65 -20.04
C ARG A 106 -10.18 21.69 -19.91
N TRP A 107 -9.19 21.60 -20.80
CA TRP A 107 -8.15 22.60 -20.98
C TRP A 107 -8.43 23.42 -22.25
N ASP A 108 -8.32 24.74 -22.15
CA ASP A 108 -8.40 25.68 -23.28
C ASP A 108 -6.98 25.98 -23.79
N LYS A 109 -6.68 25.55 -25.02
CA LYS A 109 -5.37 25.76 -25.65
C LYS A 109 -5.04 27.23 -25.89
N THR A 110 -6.04 28.09 -26.00
CA THR A 110 -5.85 29.51 -26.30
C THR A 110 -5.51 30.29 -25.04
N THR A 111 -6.20 30.03 -23.94
CA THR A 111 -6.00 30.78 -22.68
C THR A 111 -5.07 30.08 -21.70
N GLY A 112 -4.94 28.76 -21.79
CA GLY A 112 -4.25 27.92 -20.83
C GLY A 112 -5.14 27.47 -19.66
N ASP A 113 -6.39 27.95 -19.58
CA ASP A 113 -7.28 27.69 -18.45
C ASP A 113 -7.73 26.23 -18.38
N GLN A 114 -7.95 25.75 -17.15
CA GLN A 114 -8.52 24.44 -16.89
C GLN A 114 -9.74 24.51 -15.99
N ILE A 115 -10.78 23.76 -16.36
CA ILE A 115 -11.98 23.59 -15.53
C ILE A 115 -12.31 22.11 -15.34
N THR A 116 -12.99 21.78 -14.25
CA THR A 116 -13.61 20.47 -14.03
C THR A 116 -15.04 20.52 -14.56
N LEU A 117 -15.42 19.55 -15.40
CA LEU A 117 -16.75 19.48 -16.04
C LEU A 117 -17.72 18.55 -15.32
N THR A 118 -17.20 17.54 -14.65
CA THR A 118 -17.99 16.57 -13.88
C THR A 118 -17.60 16.61 -12.42
N ASP A 119 -18.58 16.56 -11.54
CA ASP A 119 -18.40 16.53 -10.08
C ASP A 119 -19.38 15.57 -9.39
N GLY A 120 -20.16 14.81 -10.16
CA GLY A 120 -21.09 13.80 -9.67
C GLY A 120 -20.41 12.63 -8.95
N TYR A 121 -21.21 11.93 -8.13
CA TYR A 121 -20.80 10.74 -7.41
C TYR A 121 -20.23 9.65 -8.33
N GLY A 122 -19.38 8.79 -7.77
CA GLY A 122 -18.82 7.65 -8.48
C GLY A 122 -17.67 7.96 -9.43
N GLY A 123 -17.49 9.23 -9.79
CA GLY A 123 -16.39 9.67 -10.66
C GLY A 123 -16.66 9.36 -12.12
N SER A 124 -16.06 10.17 -12.98
CA SER A 124 -16.26 10.16 -14.42
C SER A 124 -14.93 10.07 -15.16
N GLY A 125 -14.87 9.24 -16.19
CA GLY A 125 -13.73 9.23 -17.11
C GLY A 125 -14.01 8.64 -18.48
N ARG A 126 -12.95 8.41 -19.25
CA ARG A 126 -12.99 8.04 -20.67
C ARG A 126 -13.89 8.96 -21.51
N PRO A 127 -13.59 10.27 -21.60
CA PRO A 127 -14.36 11.20 -22.41
C PRO A 127 -14.22 10.89 -23.90
N GLN A 128 -15.31 11.04 -24.65
CA GLN A 128 -15.36 11.06 -26.10
C GLN A 128 -16.31 12.17 -26.54
N LEU A 129 -15.91 13.00 -27.49
CA LEU A 129 -16.70 14.13 -27.95
C LEU A 129 -17.40 13.78 -29.27
N SER A 130 -18.64 14.21 -29.43
CA SER A 130 -19.39 14.06 -30.67
C SER A 130 -18.72 14.82 -31.82
N PRO A 131 -18.92 14.40 -33.08
CA PRO A 131 -18.30 15.06 -34.24
C PRO A 131 -18.60 16.56 -34.36
N ASP A 132 -19.77 17.01 -33.87
CA ASP A 132 -20.17 18.41 -33.84
C ASP A 132 -19.66 19.19 -32.60
N GLY A 133 -18.99 18.51 -31.67
CA GLY A 133 -18.42 19.11 -30.46
C GLY A 133 -19.44 19.43 -29.35
N LYS A 134 -20.73 19.12 -29.53
CA LYS A 134 -21.81 19.57 -28.63
C LYS A 134 -22.13 18.59 -27.51
N THR A 135 -21.81 17.31 -27.69
CA THR A 135 -22.13 16.25 -26.74
C THR A 135 -20.87 15.50 -26.34
N LEU A 136 -20.61 15.39 -25.04
CA LEU A 136 -19.53 14.59 -24.50
C LEU A 136 -20.09 13.30 -23.88
N ALA A 137 -19.67 12.15 -24.40
CA ALA A 137 -19.95 10.85 -23.80
C ALA A 137 -18.83 10.43 -22.84
N PHE A 138 -19.19 9.76 -21.75
CA PHE A 138 -18.24 9.31 -20.75
C PHE A 138 -18.76 8.15 -19.91
N VAL A 139 -17.84 7.47 -19.21
CA VAL A 139 -18.16 6.40 -18.26
C VAL A 139 -18.19 6.96 -16.85
N ARG A 140 -19.22 6.60 -16.08
CA ARG A 140 -19.34 6.92 -14.65
C ARG A 140 -19.69 5.68 -13.85
N ARG A 141 -19.17 5.58 -12.63
CA ARG A 141 -19.67 4.62 -11.65
C ARG A 141 -20.98 5.15 -11.08
N ASP A 142 -22.09 4.47 -11.30
CA ASP A 142 -23.36 4.73 -10.61
C ASP A 142 -23.65 3.55 -9.68
N ARG A 143 -23.44 3.78 -8.38
CA ARG A 143 -23.46 2.73 -7.35
C ARG A 143 -22.59 1.53 -7.76
N LEU A 144 -23.20 0.37 -7.99
CA LEU A 144 -22.53 -0.88 -8.29
C LEU A 144 -22.32 -1.12 -9.80
N LYS A 145 -22.75 -0.18 -10.64
CA LYS A 145 -22.69 -0.30 -12.11
C LYS A 145 -21.77 0.76 -12.70
N SER A 146 -21.15 0.44 -13.82
CA SER A 146 -20.59 1.45 -14.72
C SER A 146 -21.62 1.78 -15.78
N VAL A 147 -21.80 3.06 -16.06
CA VAL A 147 -22.89 3.56 -16.90
C VAL A 147 -22.31 4.57 -17.89
N LEU A 148 -22.75 4.47 -19.14
CA LEU A 148 -22.46 5.45 -20.18
C LEU A 148 -23.36 6.65 -19.98
N TYR A 149 -22.78 7.84 -19.88
CA TYR A 149 -23.49 9.12 -19.75
C TYR A 149 -23.23 10.00 -20.95
N LEU A 150 -24.14 10.95 -21.18
CA LEU A 150 -23.97 12.08 -22.10
C LEU A 150 -24.00 13.39 -21.32
N TYR A 151 -23.14 14.33 -21.70
CA TYR A 151 -23.07 15.70 -21.21
C TYR A 151 -23.26 16.67 -22.39
N ASP A 152 -24.25 17.56 -22.28
CA ASP A 152 -24.45 18.68 -23.20
C ASP A 152 -23.45 19.79 -22.85
N VAL A 153 -22.52 20.08 -23.77
CA VAL A 153 -21.39 20.99 -23.54
C VAL A 153 -21.85 22.43 -23.34
N GLU A 154 -22.94 22.83 -24.00
CA GLU A 154 -23.46 24.19 -23.94
C GLU A 154 -24.35 24.37 -22.71
N ARG A 155 -25.30 23.47 -22.49
CA ARG A 155 -26.24 23.53 -21.36
C ARG A 155 -25.64 23.10 -20.04
N ARG A 156 -24.48 22.44 -20.05
CA ARG A 156 -23.80 21.88 -18.87
C ARG A 156 -24.68 20.93 -18.08
N SER A 157 -25.41 20.08 -18.79
CA SER A 157 -26.34 19.11 -18.21
C SER A 157 -25.94 17.70 -18.63
N GLU A 158 -26.11 16.74 -17.73
CA GLU A 158 -25.76 15.34 -17.97
C GLU A 158 -26.95 14.40 -17.74
N ARG A 159 -26.93 13.26 -18.42
CA ARG A 159 -27.91 12.19 -18.22
C ARG A 159 -27.29 10.80 -18.46
N PRO A 160 -27.76 9.76 -17.77
CA PRO A 160 -27.41 8.39 -18.13
C PRO A 160 -27.94 8.06 -19.52
N LEU A 161 -27.22 7.21 -20.24
CA LEU A 161 -27.58 6.72 -21.56
C LEU A 161 -27.78 5.19 -21.55
N TRP A 162 -26.83 4.44 -20.99
CA TRP A 162 -26.88 2.97 -21.02
C TRP A 162 -26.05 2.35 -19.89
N ASP A 163 -26.62 1.41 -19.14
CA ASP A 163 -26.01 0.79 -17.94
C ASP A 163 -25.45 -0.62 -18.18
N GLY A 164 -25.29 -1.02 -19.44
CA GLY A 164 -24.78 -2.33 -19.84
C GLY A 164 -23.26 -2.42 -19.97
N LEU A 165 -22.50 -1.46 -19.43
CA LEU A 165 -21.03 -1.50 -19.45
C LEU A 165 -20.48 -2.60 -18.53
N ASP A 166 -19.27 -3.06 -18.81
CA ASP A 166 -18.49 -3.85 -17.85
C ASP A 166 -18.04 -2.94 -16.68
N GLN A 167 -17.52 -3.54 -15.60
CA GLN A 167 -17.01 -2.77 -14.48
C GLN A 167 -15.78 -1.92 -14.90
N ASP A 168 -15.83 -0.62 -14.62
CA ASP A 168 -14.71 0.30 -14.81
C ASP A 168 -13.57 0.03 -13.81
N MET A 169 -12.39 0.56 -14.14
CA MET A 169 -11.13 0.32 -13.41
C MET A 169 -10.64 1.59 -12.70
N GLN A 170 -11.54 2.43 -12.18
CA GLN A 170 -11.18 3.65 -11.45
C GLN A 170 -10.31 3.39 -10.21
N GLU A 171 -10.40 2.20 -9.63
CA GLU A 171 -9.62 1.73 -8.48
C GLU A 171 -8.19 1.34 -8.83
N ASN A 172 -7.86 1.24 -10.12
CA ASN A 172 -6.60 0.71 -10.61
C ASN A 172 -5.63 1.83 -11.05
N PHE A 173 -4.49 1.46 -11.63
CA PHE A 173 -3.46 2.39 -12.11
C PHE A 173 -3.85 3.14 -13.40
N ALA A 174 -5.00 2.81 -14.00
CA ALA A 174 -5.52 3.41 -15.23
C ALA A 174 -4.45 3.53 -16.32
N TRP A 175 -3.65 2.48 -16.54
CA TRP A 175 -2.45 2.52 -17.41
C TRP A 175 -2.79 3.03 -18.81
N THR A 176 -3.83 2.47 -19.42
CA THR A 176 -4.42 2.90 -20.70
C THR A 176 -5.72 3.69 -20.50
N GLY A 177 -6.01 4.13 -19.28
CA GLY A 177 -7.27 4.72 -18.81
C GLY A 177 -8.17 3.73 -18.05
N ILE A 178 -9.40 4.13 -17.70
CA ILE A 178 -10.27 3.43 -16.74
C ILE A 178 -11.28 2.47 -17.37
N TYR A 179 -11.51 2.56 -18.68
CA TYR A 179 -12.48 1.72 -19.42
C TYR A 179 -12.03 1.49 -20.86
N PRO A 180 -12.41 0.44 -21.61
CA PRO A 180 -12.11 0.37 -23.04
C PRO A 180 -12.53 1.62 -23.84
N GLY A 181 -11.82 1.92 -24.94
CA GLY A 181 -12.17 3.03 -25.82
C GLY A 181 -13.49 2.78 -26.56
N PHE A 182 -14.22 3.86 -26.85
CA PHE A 182 -15.44 3.86 -27.66
C PHE A 182 -15.48 5.12 -28.52
N SER A 183 -16.41 5.21 -29.47
CA SER A 183 -16.50 6.38 -30.35
C SER A 183 -17.91 6.65 -30.82
N PHE A 184 -18.21 7.90 -31.14
CA PHE A 184 -19.41 8.26 -31.89
C PHE A 184 -19.26 7.82 -33.35
N LEU A 185 -20.37 7.44 -33.98
CA LEU A 185 -20.44 7.38 -35.44
C LEU A 185 -20.37 8.80 -36.03
N PRO A 186 -19.97 8.96 -37.30
CA PRO A 186 -19.80 10.28 -37.92
C PRO A 186 -21.04 11.19 -37.89
N ASP A 187 -22.24 10.62 -37.79
CA ASP A 187 -23.50 11.36 -37.68
C ASP A 187 -23.82 11.84 -36.25
N GLY A 188 -23.06 11.41 -35.24
CA GLY A 188 -23.28 11.70 -33.82
C GLY A 188 -24.51 11.02 -33.21
N LYS A 189 -25.27 10.23 -33.96
CA LYS A 189 -26.53 9.62 -33.52
C LYS A 189 -26.35 8.30 -32.79
N SER A 190 -25.15 7.71 -32.88
CA SER A 190 -24.86 6.48 -32.18
C SER A 190 -23.43 6.43 -31.67
N ILE A 191 -23.23 5.66 -30.61
CA ILE A 191 -21.91 5.31 -30.05
C ILE A 191 -21.66 3.83 -30.30
N VAL A 192 -20.44 3.49 -30.73
CA VAL A 192 -19.97 2.11 -30.82
C VAL A 192 -18.95 1.85 -29.71
N LEU A 193 -19.15 0.78 -28.96
CA LEU A 193 -18.32 0.42 -27.81
C LEU A 193 -18.18 -1.10 -27.63
N THR A 194 -17.27 -1.50 -26.76
CA THR A 194 -17.16 -2.89 -26.27
C THR A 194 -17.74 -3.00 -24.87
N ALA A 195 -18.58 -4.00 -24.64
CA ALA A 195 -19.07 -4.37 -23.31
C ALA A 195 -19.59 -5.81 -23.32
N GLN A 196 -19.56 -6.50 -22.18
CA GLN A 196 -20.14 -7.84 -22.02
C GLN A 196 -19.57 -8.85 -23.04
N GLY A 197 -18.28 -8.70 -23.36
CA GLY A 197 -17.59 -9.54 -24.36
C GLY A 197 -18.08 -9.37 -25.81
N GLY A 198 -18.75 -8.27 -26.15
CA GLY A 198 -19.21 -7.98 -27.52
C GLY A 198 -19.11 -6.51 -27.91
N PHE A 199 -19.53 -6.23 -29.15
CA PHE A 199 -19.65 -4.88 -29.69
C PHE A 199 -21.11 -4.42 -29.64
N TRP A 200 -21.32 -3.15 -29.30
CA TRP A 200 -22.65 -2.56 -29.17
C TRP A 200 -22.72 -1.24 -29.94
N LYS A 201 -23.86 -1.02 -30.60
CA LYS A 201 -24.27 0.29 -31.13
C LYS A 201 -25.37 0.84 -30.23
N ILE A 202 -25.12 2.00 -29.61
CA ILE A 202 -26.02 2.66 -28.68
C ILE A 202 -26.56 3.92 -29.35
N ASP A 203 -27.88 4.04 -29.47
CA ASP A 203 -28.54 5.26 -29.95
C ASP A 203 -28.41 6.38 -28.92
N THR A 204 -27.90 7.55 -29.33
CA THR A 204 -27.56 8.63 -28.41
C THR A 204 -28.79 9.35 -27.87
N ALA A 205 -29.93 9.32 -28.57
CA ALA A 205 -31.16 9.96 -28.11
C ALA A 205 -31.89 9.10 -27.07
N THR A 206 -32.02 7.81 -27.33
CA THR A 206 -32.89 6.90 -26.59
C THR A 206 -32.16 5.97 -25.62
N GLY A 207 -30.85 5.75 -25.80
CA GLY A 207 -30.11 4.70 -25.08
C GLY A 207 -30.38 3.30 -25.62
N GLY A 208 -31.15 3.16 -26.70
CA GLY A 208 -31.42 1.88 -27.35
C GLY A 208 -30.12 1.22 -27.80
N ALA A 209 -29.88 0.00 -27.32
CA ALA A 209 -28.64 -0.73 -27.53
C ALA A 209 -28.86 -1.94 -28.43
N VAL A 210 -28.12 -2.02 -29.53
CA VAL A 210 -28.13 -3.16 -30.44
C VAL A 210 -26.75 -3.79 -30.47
N ARG A 211 -26.68 -5.09 -30.21
CA ARG A 211 -25.43 -5.85 -30.35
C ARG A 211 -25.04 -5.90 -31.83
N ILE A 212 -23.80 -5.51 -32.12
CA ILE A 212 -23.23 -5.64 -33.46
C ILE A 212 -22.71 -7.07 -33.59
N PRO A 213 -23.28 -7.90 -34.47
CA PRO A 213 -22.78 -9.25 -34.70
C PRO A 213 -21.34 -9.18 -35.21
N PHE A 214 -20.47 -9.99 -34.63
CA PHE A 214 -19.08 -10.10 -35.02
C PHE A 214 -18.66 -11.56 -34.95
N GLN A 215 -17.94 -11.99 -35.98
CA GLN A 215 -17.28 -13.28 -36.04
C GLN A 215 -15.85 -13.03 -36.50
N ALA A 216 -14.89 -13.67 -35.85
CA ALA A 216 -13.51 -13.70 -36.29
C ALA A 216 -12.94 -15.10 -36.08
N ASP A 217 -12.11 -15.51 -37.02
CA ASP A 217 -11.27 -16.68 -36.86
C ASP A 217 -10.07 -16.28 -35.99
N VAL A 218 -9.96 -16.90 -34.82
CA VAL A 218 -8.88 -16.60 -33.86
C VAL A 218 -8.08 -17.87 -33.63
N GLU A 219 -6.77 -17.78 -33.85
CA GLU A 219 -5.83 -18.79 -33.38
C GLU A 219 -5.40 -18.44 -31.95
N GLN A 220 -5.73 -19.29 -30.98
CA GLN A 220 -5.29 -19.14 -29.60
C GLN A 220 -4.50 -20.35 -29.16
N VAL A 221 -3.32 -20.13 -28.60
CA VAL A 221 -2.55 -21.18 -27.94
C VAL A 221 -3.12 -21.40 -26.55
N VAL A 222 -3.90 -22.47 -26.39
CA VAL A 222 -4.34 -22.93 -25.08
C VAL A 222 -3.26 -23.81 -24.47
N ALA A 223 -2.40 -23.22 -23.64
CA ALA A 223 -1.46 -24.00 -22.85
C ALA A 223 -2.21 -24.69 -21.70
N LYS A 224 -1.93 -25.98 -21.48
CA LYS A 224 -2.38 -26.66 -20.26
C LYS A 224 -1.73 -25.94 -19.08
N ALA A 225 -2.54 -25.27 -18.26
CA ALA A 225 -2.06 -24.65 -17.04
C ALA A 225 -1.30 -25.70 -16.22
N LEU A 226 -0.01 -25.47 -15.97
CA LEU A 226 0.79 -26.31 -15.10
C LEU A 226 0.26 -26.16 -13.67
N ARG A 227 -0.66 -27.05 -13.32
CA ARG A 227 -1.14 -27.22 -11.95
C ARG A 227 -0.30 -28.32 -11.32
N PHE A 228 0.50 -27.94 -10.34
CA PHE A 228 1.17 -28.90 -9.48
C PHE A 228 0.24 -29.20 -8.32
N PRO A 229 -0.07 -30.48 -8.02
CA PRO A 229 -0.70 -30.80 -6.75
C PRO A 229 0.19 -30.24 -5.63
N ARG A 230 -0.36 -29.32 -4.85
CA ARG A 230 0.26 -28.90 -3.59
C ARG A 230 -0.41 -29.70 -2.51
N GLU A 231 0.35 -30.53 -1.81
CA GLU A 231 -0.11 -31.10 -0.55
C GLU A 231 -0.18 -29.96 0.46
N ILE A 232 -1.40 -29.46 0.72
CA ILE A 232 -1.67 -28.36 1.67
C ILE A 232 -1.75 -28.91 3.11
N GLY A 233 -1.72 -30.22 3.30
CA GLY A 233 -1.81 -30.86 4.61
C GLY A 233 -0.98 -32.12 4.67
N SER A 234 0.13 -32.05 5.39
CA SER A 234 0.84 -33.21 5.92
C SER A 234 0.96 -33.02 7.43
N ASP A 235 0.87 -34.10 8.19
CA ASP A 235 1.06 -34.07 9.66
C ASP A 235 2.48 -33.65 10.05
N GLN A 236 3.41 -33.69 9.08
CA GLN A 236 4.79 -33.25 9.22
C GLN A 236 5.18 -32.37 8.04
N PHE A 237 5.70 -31.19 8.33
CA PHE A 237 6.22 -30.30 7.31
C PHE A 237 7.53 -29.66 7.78
N ARG A 238 8.38 -29.33 6.80
CA ARG A 238 9.63 -28.62 7.08
C ARG A 238 9.35 -27.14 7.30
N VAL A 239 9.61 -26.65 8.51
CA VAL A 239 9.69 -25.22 8.80
C VAL A 239 10.85 -24.62 8.00
N ARG A 240 10.55 -23.63 7.15
CA ARG A 240 11.54 -22.94 6.31
C ARG A 240 11.95 -21.56 6.85
N MET A 241 11.21 -21.03 7.80
CA MET A 241 11.45 -19.72 8.40
C MET A 241 11.22 -19.81 9.90
N ILE A 242 12.18 -19.31 10.66
CA ILE A 242 12.06 -19.11 12.11
C ILE A 242 11.97 -17.61 12.38
N SER A 243 11.35 -17.24 13.49
CA SER A 243 11.21 -15.83 13.90
C SER A 243 11.86 -15.61 15.26
N TRP A 244 12.37 -14.39 15.50
CA TRP A 244 13.06 -13.99 16.73
C TRP A 244 14.13 -15.00 17.22
N PRO A 245 15.13 -15.35 16.40
CA PRO A 245 16.26 -16.14 16.90
C PRO A 245 17.00 -15.34 17.98
N THR A 246 17.12 -15.91 19.17
CA THR A 246 17.82 -15.31 20.31
C THR A 246 18.81 -16.33 20.87
N GLN A 247 20.09 -15.96 20.85
CA GLN A 247 21.16 -16.77 21.42
C GLN A 247 21.23 -16.60 22.94
N SER A 248 21.52 -17.67 23.68
CA SER A 248 21.79 -17.58 25.11
C SER A 248 23.07 -16.79 25.39
N PRO A 249 23.20 -16.11 26.55
CA PRO A 249 24.38 -15.28 26.84
C PRO A 249 25.72 -16.04 26.81
N ASP A 250 25.70 -17.34 27.12
CA ASP A 250 26.87 -18.22 27.05
C ASP A 250 27.19 -18.72 25.62
N GLY A 251 26.37 -18.35 24.64
CA GLY A 251 26.51 -18.74 23.23
C GLY A 251 26.08 -20.16 22.90
N ARG A 252 25.62 -20.97 23.88
CA ARG A 252 25.45 -22.42 23.73
C ARG A 252 24.08 -22.85 23.21
N ASN A 253 23.06 -22.02 23.33
CA ASN A 253 21.70 -22.35 22.94
C ASN A 253 21.10 -21.24 22.08
N LEU A 254 20.15 -21.62 21.23
CA LEU A 254 19.30 -20.72 20.45
C LEU A 254 17.84 -21.00 20.83
N VAL A 255 17.08 -19.94 21.10
CA VAL A 255 15.62 -20.00 21.22
C VAL A 255 14.99 -19.20 20.09
N PHE A 256 13.91 -19.72 19.50
CA PHE A 256 13.23 -19.08 18.39
C PHE A 256 11.75 -19.48 18.36
N ALA A 257 10.93 -18.70 17.65
CA ALA A 257 9.54 -19.01 17.39
C ALA A 257 9.38 -19.71 16.03
N ALA A 258 8.56 -20.77 16.00
CA ALA A 258 8.16 -21.44 14.78
C ALA A 258 6.76 -22.06 14.97
N ILE A 259 5.86 -21.83 13.99
CA ILE A 259 4.48 -22.35 13.99
C ILE A 259 3.77 -22.03 15.32
N GLY A 260 3.89 -20.77 15.77
CA GLY A 260 3.24 -20.30 17.00
C GLY A 260 3.73 -20.93 18.31
N SER A 261 4.88 -21.60 18.30
CA SER A 261 5.49 -22.18 19.50
C SER A 261 6.94 -21.74 19.63
N LEU A 262 7.47 -21.76 20.86
CA LEU A 262 8.90 -21.59 21.10
C LEU A 262 9.63 -22.92 21.02
N TRP A 263 10.83 -22.85 20.44
CA TRP A 263 11.74 -23.98 20.28
C TRP A 263 13.12 -23.58 20.78
N THR A 264 13.85 -24.54 21.34
CA THR A 264 15.23 -24.37 21.77
C THR A 264 16.12 -25.43 21.15
N MET A 265 17.36 -25.07 20.81
CA MET A 265 18.36 -26.00 20.31
C MET A 265 19.79 -25.63 20.75
N PRO A 266 20.70 -26.61 20.89
CA PRO A 266 22.12 -26.34 21.07
C PRO A 266 22.75 -25.67 19.83
N LEU A 267 23.82 -24.91 20.04
CA LEU A 267 24.68 -24.33 19.01
C LEU A 267 26.08 -24.96 19.04
N PRO A 268 26.82 -25.00 17.90
CA PRO A 268 26.44 -24.49 16.58
C PRO A 268 25.44 -25.39 15.82
N GLY A 269 25.08 -26.55 16.38
CA GLY A 269 24.10 -27.46 15.82
C GLY A 269 23.48 -28.37 16.88
N GLY A 270 22.33 -28.96 16.54
CA GLY A 270 21.58 -29.85 17.42
C GLY A 270 20.12 -29.98 16.98
N THR A 271 19.38 -30.86 17.65
CA THR A 271 17.96 -31.06 17.37
C THR A 271 17.14 -30.05 18.16
N ALA A 272 16.28 -29.29 17.46
CA ALA A 272 15.33 -28.40 18.11
C ALA A 272 14.28 -29.18 18.89
N ARG A 273 14.01 -28.75 20.12
CA ARG A 273 12.90 -29.25 20.94
C ARG A 273 11.94 -28.13 21.26
N LYS A 274 10.66 -28.45 21.32
CA LYS A 274 9.62 -27.50 21.71
C LYS A 274 9.76 -27.15 23.19
N LEU A 275 9.51 -25.89 23.51
CA LEU A 275 9.33 -25.41 24.88
C LEU A 275 7.84 -25.37 25.18
N GLU A 276 7.43 -25.98 26.29
CA GLU A 276 6.05 -25.91 26.75
C GLU A 276 5.73 -24.52 27.28
N THR A 277 4.83 -23.82 26.60
CA THR A 277 4.42 -22.44 26.91
C THR A 277 2.95 -22.38 27.34
N ARG A 278 2.60 -21.36 28.12
CA ARG A 278 1.22 -21.03 28.51
C ARG A 278 0.70 -19.80 27.76
N GLY A 279 -0.62 -19.69 27.63
CA GLY A 279 -1.29 -18.50 27.07
C GLY A 279 -1.56 -18.56 25.56
N GLY A 280 -1.48 -19.74 24.94
CA GLY A 280 -1.74 -19.95 23.51
C GLY A 280 -0.47 -19.93 22.67
N LEU A 281 -0.50 -19.21 21.55
CA LEU A 281 0.67 -19.01 20.69
C LEU A 281 1.78 -18.31 21.49
N ALA A 282 3.05 -18.58 21.18
CA ALA A 282 4.18 -17.98 21.88
C ALA A 282 5.26 -17.44 20.92
N PHE A 283 5.78 -16.25 21.21
CA PHE A 283 6.65 -15.48 20.33
C PHE A 283 7.55 -14.50 21.11
N ALA A 284 8.47 -13.84 20.40
CA ALA A 284 9.42 -12.85 20.92
C ALA A 284 10.15 -13.29 22.22
N PRO A 285 10.89 -14.41 22.20
CA PRO A 285 11.66 -14.86 23.37
C PRO A 285 12.81 -13.90 23.68
N ALA A 286 13.19 -13.78 24.97
CA ALA A 286 14.42 -13.11 25.37
C ALA A 286 15.04 -13.77 26.61
N PHE A 287 16.37 -13.88 26.64
CA PHE A 287 17.10 -14.42 27.79
C PHE A 287 17.38 -13.36 28.84
N SER A 288 17.37 -13.77 30.11
CA SER A 288 18.04 -13.00 31.16
C SER A 288 19.55 -13.02 30.95
N ARG A 289 20.26 -11.99 31.44
CA ARG A 289 21.72 -11.85 31.26
C ARG A 289 22.52 -13.00 31.87
N ASP A 290 21.99 -13.63 32.92
CA ASP A 290 22.57 -14.83 33.54
C ASP A 290 22.22 -16.14 32.80
N GLY A 291 21.40 -16.08 31.75
CA GLY A 291 20.97 -17.22 30.95
C GLY A 291 20.01 -18.19 31.65
N ARG A 292 19.53 -17.88 32.87
CA ARG A 292 18.70 -18.79 33.67
C ARG A 292 17.21 -18.69 33.39
N SER A 293 16.75 -17.54 32.89
CA SER A 293 15.34 -17.27 32.61
C SER A 293 15.12 -16.88 31.15
N LEU A 294 13.91 -17.13 30.69
CA LEU A 294 13.39 -16.69 29.40
C LEU A 294 12.10 -15.90 29.63
N THR A 295 11.93 -14.76 28.95
CA THR A 295 10.61 -14.15 28.75
C THR A 295 10.07 -14.49 27.38
N TYR A 296 8.75 -14.50 27.25
CA TYR A 296 8.08 -14.60 25.96
C TYR A 296 6.73 -13.88 25.99
N VAL A 297 6.19 -13.58 24.82
CA VAL A 297 4.83 -13.06 24.68
C VAL A 297 3.91 -14.17 24.18
N SER A 298 2.71 -14.24 24.75
CA SER A 298 1.66 -15.15 24.29
C SER A 298 0.55 -14.43 23.51
N TRP A 299 -0.24 -15.18 22.74
CA TRP A 299 -1.53 -14.73 22.19
C TRP A 299 -2.58 -15.85 22.24
N SER A 300 -3.80 -15.47 22.62
CA SER A 300 -5.00 -16.24 22.31
C SER A 300 -6.16 -15.30 21.99
N ASP A 301 -7.10 -15.76 21.16
CA ASP A 301 -8.28 -14.96 20.78
C ASP A 301 -9.27 -14.76 21.93
N THR A 302 -9.07 -15.42 23.07
CA THR A 302 -9.93 -15.31 24.26
C THR A 302 -9.34 -14.45 25.37
N ASP A 303 -8.03 -14.56 25.61
CA ASP A 303 -7.33 -13.89 26.73
C ASP A 303 -6.49 -12.70 26.22
N GLY A 304 -6.34 -12.55 24.90
CA GLY A 304 -5.42 -11.60 24.29
C GLY A 304 -3.96 -12.00 24.52
N GLY A 305 -3.06 -11.02 24.49
CA GLY A 305 -1.64 -11.25 24.68
C GLY A 305 -1.15 -10.92 26.09
N HIS A 306 -0.08 -11.60 26.51
CA HIS A 306 0.53 -11.42 27.82
C HIS A 306 2.04 -11.68 27.79
N VAL A 307 2.79 -11.05 28.70
CA VAL A 307 4.21 -11.33 28.91
C VAL A 307 4.36 -12.40 29.99
N TRP A 308 5.19 -13.41 29.72
CA TRP A 308 5.45 -14.54 30.60
C TRP A 308 6.95 -14.68 30.87
N LYS A 309 7.28 -15.30 31.99
CA LYS A 309 8.64 -15.73 32.35
C LYS A 309 8.66 -17.22 32.66
N MET A 310 9.72 -17.91 32.23
CA MET A 310 9.96 -19.32 32.51
C MET A 310 11.46 -19.59 32.70
N PRO A 311 11.86 -20.75 33.26
CA PRO A 311 13.25 -21.18 33.23
C PRO A 311 13.75 -21.34 31.79
N ALA A 312 14.99 -20.94 31.52
CA ALA A 312 15.63 -21.04 30.21
C ALA A 312 15.70 -22.50 29.70
N SER A 313 15.79 -23.46 30.62
CA SER A 313 15.77 -24.90 30.31
C SER A 313 14.38 -25.42 29.93
N GLY A 314 13.32 -24.65 30.07
CA GLY A 314 11.95 -25.15 30.02
C GLY A 314 11.35 -25.38 31.41
N GLY A 315 10.02 -25.49 31.49
CA GLY A 315 9.29 -25.74 32.73
C GLY A 315 8.12 -24.79 32.91
N GLY A 316 7.67 -24.61 34.15
CA GLY A 316 6.50 -23.78 34.46
C GLY A 316 6.70 -22.31 34.09
N SER A 317 5.68 -21.73 33.45
CA SER A 317 5.62 -20.31 33.11
C SER A 317 4.78 -19.51 34.10
N THR A 318 5.27 -18.32 34.45
CA THR A 318 4.59 -17.33 35.29
C THR A 318 4.20 -16.12 34.45
N ARG A 319 2.91 -15.72 34.51
CA ARG A 319 2.40 -14.53 33.83
C ARG A 319 2.88 -13.27 34.56
N LEU A 320 3.44 -12.31 33.84
CA LEU A 320 3.93 -11.04 34.39
C LEU A 320 2.95 -9.87 34.21
N THR A 321 2.03 -9.94 33.25
CA THR A 321 1.02 -8.91 32.99
C THR A 321 -0.38 -9.36 33.42
N SER A 322 -1.20 -8.41 33.87
CA SER A 322 -2.61 -8.63 34.19
C SER A 322 -3.54 -8.15 33.08
N GLU A 323 -3.17 -7.07 32.38
CA GLU A 323 -3.96 -6.49 31.30
C GLU A 323 -3.88 -7.34 30.04
N SER A 324 -5.04 -7.55 29.40
CA SER A 324 -5.11 -8.14 28.07
C SER A 324 -4.79 -7.06 27.04
N SER A 325 -3.70 -7.25 26.30
CA SER A 325 -3.27 -6.33 25.24
C SER A 325 -2.38 -7.09 24.25
N GLN A 326 -1.93 -6.43 23.20
CA GLN A 326 -0.85 -6.96 22.37
C GLN A 326 0.49 -6.53 22.97
N TYR A 327 1.44 -7.45 23.11
CA TYR A 327 2.78 -7.16 23.61
C TYR A 327 3.84 -7.59 22.61
N SER A 328 5.03 -7.00 22.67
CA SER A 328 6.17 -7.43 21.85
C SER A 328 7.52 -7.07 22.46
N ASN A 329 8.55 -7.75 21.96
CA ASN A 329 9.96 -7.48 22.25
C ASN A 329 10.29 -7.25 23.75
N PRO A 330 9.97 -8.21 24.64
CA PRO A 330 10.38 -8.11 26.04
C PRO A 330 11.91 -8.24 26.19
N ALA A 331 12.51 -7.49 27.09
CA ALA A 331 13.94 -7.57 27.40
C ALA A 331 14.18 -7.43 28.92
N PHE A 332 15.10 -8.24 29.46
CA PHE A 332 15.52 -8.13 30.86
C PHE A 332 16.40 -6.92 31.09
N SER A 333 16.30 -6.33 32.28
CA SER A 333 17.32 -5.43 32.81
C SER A 333 18.63 -6.19 33.10
N PRO A 334 19.81 -5.55 32.99
CA PRO A 334 21.09 -6.17 33.34
C PRO A 334 21.12 -6.89 34.68
N ASP A 335 20.43 -6.36 35.70
CA ASP A 335 20.31 -6.96 37.04
C ASP A 335 19.26 -8.08 37.14
N GLY A 336 18.47 -8.30 36.07
CA GLY A 336 17.41 -9.30 36.00
C GLY A 336 16.15 -8.97 36.82
N SER A 337 16.05 -7.78 37.42
CA SER A 337 14.95 -7.39 38.31
C SER A 337 13.72 -6.84 37.57
N LYS A 338 13.87 -6.38 36.32
CA LYS A 338 12.80 -5.78 35.50
C LYS A 338 12.79 -6.36 34.09
N ILE A 339 11.63 -6.24 33.46
CA ILE A 339 11.40 -6.49 32.04
C ILE A 339 10.89 -5.19 31.42
N VAL A 340 11.44 -4.79 30.29
CA VAL A 340 10.86 -3.74 29.43
C VAL A 340 10.21 -4.41 28.23
N CYS A 341 9.09 -3.91 27.74
CA CYS A 341 8.45 -4.42 26.53
C CYS A 341 7.60 -3.35 25.84
N ILE A 342 7.18 -3.64 24.62
CA ILE A 342 6.16 -2.88 23.91
C ILE A 342 4.77 -3.40 24.30
N ARG A 343 3.83 -2.48 24.53
CA ARG A 343 2.40 -2.74 24.73
C ARG A 343 1.59 -1.94 23.70
N GLY A 344 0.59 -2.56 23.09
CA GLY A 344 -0.38 -1.90 22.22
C GLY A 344 -1.42 -1.13 23.03
N ASP A 345 -2.47 -0.68 22.37
CA ASP A 345 -3.62 -0.18 23.13
C ASP A 345 -4.39 -1.34 23.79
N ASN A 346 -5.15 -1.05 24.83
CA ASN A 346 -5.88 -2.06 25.63
C ASN A 346 -7.15 -2.57 24.92
N SER A 347 -7.12 -2.70 23.60
CA SER A 347 -8.22 -3.25 22.80
C SER A 347 -7.68 -4.20 21.72
N PRO A 348 -7.17 -5.38 22.15
CA PRO A 348 -6.50 -6.33 21.27
C PRO A 348 -7.39 -6.92 20.16
N PHE A 349 -8.71 -6.72 20.20
CA PHE A 349 -9.69 -7.39 19.34
C PHE A 349 -10.27 -6.52 18.21
N ARG A 350 -9.62 -5.41 17.83
CA ARG A 350 -10.11 -4.52 16.74
C ARG A 350 -9.83 -5.03 15.33
N GLY A 351 -9.25 -6.22 15.17
CA GLY A 351 -8.89 -6.77 13.86
C GLY A 351 -7.62 -6.16 13.25
N HIS A 352 -6.78 -5.52 14.06
CA HIS A 352 -5.48 -4.98 13.67
C HIS A 352 -4.39 -5.49 14.61
N ASP A 353 -3.18 -5.70 14.10
CA ASP A 353 -2.00 -6.05 14.90
C ASP A 353 -1.29 -4.79 15.42
N LEU A 354 -0.22 -4.98 16.22
CA LEU A 354 0.55 -3.87 16.81
C LEU A 354 1.14 -2.93 15.75
N GLY A 355 1.36 -3.42 14.53
CA GLY A 355 1.84 -2.60 13.41
C GLY A 355 0.77 -1.63 12.91
N GLY A 356 -0.51 -1.95 13.09
CA GLY A 356 -1.65 -1.11 12.70
C GLY A 356 -2.02 -0.03 13.71
N GLU A 357 -1.46 -0.05 14.92
CA GLU A 357 -1.78 0.91 15.98
C GLU A 357 -1.37 2.34 15.61
N SER A 358 -1.98 3.34 16.25
CA SER A 358 -1.63 4.77 16.08
C SER A 358 -0.51 5.22 17.03
N TYR A 359 -0.30 4.48 18.11
CA TYR A 359 0.86 4.59 18.97
C TYR A 359 1.12 3.24 19.66
N GLN A 360 2.34 3.07 20.14
CA GLN A 360 2.76 1.94 20.96
C GLN A 360 3.34 2.46 22.27
N GLN A 361 3.24 1.70 23.35
CA GLN A 361 3.76 2.10 24.65
C GLN A 361 5.03 1.33 24.98
N VAL A 362 6.05 2.02 25.45
CA VAL A 362 7.16 1.39 26.16
C VAL A 362 6.77 1.32 27.63
N ILE A 363 6.76 0.12 28.18
CA ILE A 363 6.43 -0.15 29.57
C ILE A 363 7.53 -0.96 30.24
N TRP A 364 7.63 -0.90 31.57
CA TRP A 364 8.41 -1.87 32.34
C TRP A 364 7.56 -2.58 33.41
N LEU A 365 7.99 -3.78 33.74
CA LEU A 365 7.36 -4.71 34.68
C LEU A 365 8.42 -5.32 35.61
N PRO A 366 8.10 -5.65 36.87
CA PRO A 366 8.98 -6.47 37.70
C PRO A 366 9.17 -7.87 37.10
N ALA A 367 10.39 -8.38 37.11
CA ALA A 367 10.71 -9.71 36.56
C ALA A 367 10.32 -10.88 37.49
N SER A 368 9.89 -10.60 38.72
CA SER A 368 9.34 -11.58 39.66
C SER A 368 8.11 -10.98 40.34
N PRO A 369 6.94 -11.66 40.33
CA PRO A 369 5.78 -11.21 41.07
C PRO A 369 6.01 -11.41 42.57
N SER A 370 6.06 -10.33 43.34
CA SER A 370 6.09 -10.38 44.80
C SER A 370 4.68 -10.68 45.33
N GLY A 371 4.34 -11.96 45.52
CA GLY A 371 3.13 -12.40 46.22
C GLY A 371 1.81 -11.94 45.58
N GLY A 372 1.28 -12.74 44.65
CA GLY A 372 0.02 -12.46 43.93
C GLY A 372 0.26 -12.14 42.44
N SER A 373 -0.64 -12.61 41.59
CA SER A 373 -0.57 -12.39 40.14
C SER A 373 -0.76 -10.91 39.78
N GLY A 374 0.21 -10.33 39.05
CA GLY A 374 0.09 -9.05 38.33
C GLY A 374 0.39 -7.80 39.16
N ARG A 375 1.62 -7.26 39.06
CA ARG A 375 1.85 -5.84 39.36
C ARG A 375 1.49 -5.02 38.13
N ALA A 376 0.92 -3.83 38.33
CA ALA A 376 0.62 -2.91 37.24
C ALA A 376 1.89 -2.57 36.46
N ALA A 377 1.82 -2.68 35.12
CA ALA A 377 2.85 -2.17 34.24
C ALA A 377 3.12 -0.70 34.54
N THR A 378 4.39 -0.31 34.59
CA THR A 378 4.74 1.10 34.65
C THR A 378 4.95 1.61 33.23
N TRP A 379 4.09 2.54 32.83
CA TRP A 379 4.24 3.27 31.58
C TRP A 379 5.48 4.17 31.62
N ILE A 380 6.23 4.20 30.52
CA ILE A 380 7.40 5.06 30.36
C ILE A 380 7.10 6.15 29.33
N ILE A 381 6.72 5.77 28.10
CA ILE A 381 6.49 6.72 27.01
C ILE A 381 5.63 6.09 25.91
N ASP A 382 4.85 6.93 25.22
CA ASP A 382 4.16 6.57 23.98
C ASP A 382 5.03 6.91 22.76
N ILE A 383 5.18 5.94 21.86
CA ILE A 383 5.85 6.08 20.58
C ILE A 383 4.77 6.18 19.50
N PRO A 384 4.65 7.30 18.78
CA PRO A 384 3.67 7.43 17.71
C PRO A 384 3.99 6.50 16.55
N THR A 385 3.01 5.72 16.10
CA THR A 385 3.11 4.84 14.94
C THR A 385 2.26 5.45 13.83
N ARG A 386 2.88 5.87 12.72
CA ARG A 386 2.19 6.60 11.64
C ARG A 386 1.42 5.68 10.66
N GLY A 387 0.89 4.55 11.15
CA GLY A 387 0.20 3.51 10.38
C GLY A 387 1.17 2.56 9.66
N SER A 388 0.96 1.25 9.83
CA SER A 388 1.94 0.19 9.49
C SER A 388 3.32 0.55 10.05
N ALA A 389 3.51 0.44 11.37
CA ALA A 389 4.83 0.41 11.98
C ALA A 389 5.62 -0.78 11.42
N ARG A 390 6.25 -0.57 10.25
CA ARG A 390 7.03 -1.59 9.54
C ARG A 390 8.14 -2.16 10.42
N ARG A 391 8.59 -1.37 11.40
CA ARG A 391 9.67 -1.68 12.33
C ARG A 391 9.16 -1.47 13.75
N MET A 392 8.91 -2.58 14.45
CA MET A 392 8.53 -2.52 15.86
C MET A 392 9.77 -2.23 16.71
N PRO A 393 9.75 -1.23 17.60
CA PRO A 393 10.87 -0.93 18.47
C PRO A 393 11.24 -2.13 19.34
N ARG A 394 12.55 -2.33 19.56
CA ARG A 394 13.09 -3.33 20.49
C ARG A 394 13.69 -2.60 21.69
N PRO A 395 12.91 -2.37 22.75
CA PRO A 395 13.42 -1.65 23.90
C PRO A 395 14.42 -2.50 24.68
N PHE A 396 15.47 -1.87 25.21
CA PHE A 396 16.44 -2.53 26.08
C PHE A 396 16.98 -1.57 27.14
N PHE A 397 17.43 -2.10 28.27
CA PHE A 397 17.96 -1.28 29.35
C PHE A 397 19.40 -0.82 29.09
N SER A 398 19.73 0.37 29.59
CA SER A 398 21.11 0.80 29.78
C SER A 398 21.86 -0.14 30.74
N ALA A 399 23.19 -0.20 30.64
CA ALA A 399 24.02 -1.08 31.46
C ALA A 399 23.89 -0.83 32.98
N ASP A 400 23.56 0.40 33.38
CA ASP A 400 23.33 0.83 34.77
C ASP A 400 21.88 0.64 35.25
N ASN A 401 21.00 0.09 34.41
CA ASN A 401 19.55 -0.10 34.64
C ASN A 401 18.75 1.20 34.84
N GLN A 402 19.31 2.39 34.58
CA GLN A 402 18.63 3.67 34.83
C GLN A 402 17.74 4.13 33.68
N ARG A 403 18.00 3.67 32.45
CA ARG A 403 17.34 4.12 31.23
C ARG A 403 16.90 2.95 30.38
N VAL A 404 15.93 3.22 29.51
CA VAL A 404 15.53 2.33 28.42
C VAL A 404 15.88 3.02 27.11
N TYR A 405 16.58 2.30 26.25
CA TYR A 405 16.80 2.65 24.85
C TYR A 405 15.70 2.07 23.97
N TYR A 406 15.31 2.80 22.94
CA TYR A 406 14.32 2.38 21.94
C TYR A 406 14.49 3.20 20.64
N LEU A 407 13.90 2.70 19.55
CA LEU A 407 13.94 3.36 18.26
C LEU A 407 12.65 4.13 17.99
N GLU A 408 12.79 5.30 17.37
CA GLU A 408 11.69 6.01 16.71
C GLU A 408 12.04 6.24 15.25
N THR A 409 11.11 5.92 14.35
CA THR A 409 11.28 6.15 12.90
C THR A 409 10.29 7.22 12.45
N GLN A 410 10.79 8.21 11.72
CA GLN A 410 10.00 9.32 11.20
C GLN A 410 10.21 9.47 9.69
N PRO A 411 9.15 9.73 8.90
CA PRO A 411 9.31 10.08 7.49
C PRO A 411 10.15 11.35 7.34
N ASP A 412 11.13 11.29 6.43
CA ASP A 412 12.07 12.37 6.11
C ASP A 412 12.00 12.70 4.61
N GLY A 413 10.78 12.67 4.06
CA GLY A 413 10.47 12.91 2.65
C GLY A 413 9.83 11.72 1.93
N PRO A 414 9.48 11.86 0.64
CA PRO A 414 8.86 10.79 -0.15
C PRO A 414 9.78 9.56 -0.26
N GLY A 415 9.39 8.46 0.40
CA GLY A 415 10.16 7.20 0.40
C GLY A 415 11.43 7.23 1.27
N SER A 416 11.61 8.28 2.09
CA SER A 416 12.72 8.41 3.03
C SER A 416 12.20 8.33 4.46
N GLU A 417 12.92 7.57 5.29
CA GLU A 417 12.65 7.43 6.71
C GLU A 417 13.95 7.64 7.48
N THR A 418 13.87 8.37 8.58
CA THR A 418 14.97 8.60 9.49
C THR A 418 14.66 7.91 10.81
N SER A 419 15.58 7.06 11.25
CA SER A 419 15.51 6.31 12.50
C SER A 419 16.46 6.92 13.52
N SER A 420 15.95 7.15 14.72
CA SER A 420 16.69 7.69 15.85
C SER A 420 16.70 6.73 17.02
N LEU A 421 17.87 6.55 17.62
CA LEU A 421 18.04 5.84 18.88
C LEU A 421 17.83 6.82 20.03
N TRP A 422 16.75 6.60 20.77
CA TRP A 422 16.40 7.38 21.95
C TRP A 422 16.70 6.60 23.22
N SER A 423 16.88 7.33 24.31
CA SER A 423 16.80 6.77 25.66
C SER A 423 15.95 7.64 26.56
N VAL A 424 15.30 7.04 27.54
CA VAL A 424 14.48 7.74 28.54
C VAL A 424 14.65 7.07 29.88
N ARG A 425 14.51 7.81 30.99
CA ARG A 425 14.51 7.21 32.32
C ARG A 425 13.24 6.39 32.56
N LEU A 426 13.27 5.50 33.55
CA LEU A 426 12.16 4.61 33.88
C LEU A 426 10.89 5.33 34.39
N ASP A 427 11.00 6.61 34.74
CA ASP A 427 9.89 7.50 35.10
C ASP A 427 9.30 8.27 33.90
N GLY A 428 9.80 8.01 32.68
CA GLY A 428 9.35 8.65 31.44
C GLY A 428 9.94 10.04 31.19
N LEU A 429 10.78 10.53 32.10
CA LEU A 429 11.40 11.85 32.00
C LEU A 429 12.80 11.78 31.38
N ASP A 430 13.31 12.96 31.01
CA ASP A 430 14.66 13.13 30.47
C ASP A 430 14.91 12.25 29.23
N LYS A 431 14.13 12.48 28.16
CA LYS A 431 14.30 11.80 26.87
C LYS A 431 15.51 12.40 26.11
N ILE A 432 16.44 11.55 25.68
CA ILE A 432 17.70 11.92 25.01
C ILE A 432 17.83 11.18 23.68
N GLU A 433 18.13 11.91 22.60
CA GLU A 433 18.50 11.36 21.29
C GLU A 433 20.01 11.08 21.27
N HIS A 434 20.40 9.87 20.89
CA HIS A 434 21.82 9.46 20.85
C HIS A 434 22.38 9.40 19.44
N LEU A 435 21.63 8.79 18.53
CA LEU A 435 22.05 8.53 17.15
C LEU A 435 20.86 8.74 16.22
N LYS A 436 21.13 9.20 15.00
CA LYS A 436 20.13 9.47 13.98
C LYS A 436 20.69 9.13 12.61
N PHE A 437 20.01 8.26 11.87
CA PHE A 437 20.42 7.82 10.54
C PHE A 437 19.24 7.78 9.58
N THR A 438 19.47 8.21 8.35
CA THR A 438 18.53 8.00 7.26
C THR A 438 18.63 6.55 6.78
N TYR A 439 17.48 5.89 6.61
CA TYR A 439 17.34 4.50 6.14
C TYR A 439 17.84 3.39 7.08
N ALA A 440 18.20 3.67 8.33
CA ALA A 440 18.55 2.61 9.28
C ALA A 440 17.30 1.84 9.76
N ASP A 441 17.35 0.51 9.69
CA ASP A 441 16.27 -0.38 10.11
C ASP A 441 16.29 -0.65 11.62
N GLU A 442 17.50 -0.75 12.17
CA GLU A 442 17.77 -0.96 13.58
C GLU A 442 19.00 -0.13 13.95
N ILE A 443 19.16 0.27 15.21
CA ILE A 443 20.41 0.85 15.71
C ILE A 443 20.72 0.11 17.00
N VAL A 444 21.80 -0.68 16.99
CA VAL A 444 22.19 -1.52 18.12
C VAL A 444 23.54 -1.06 18.66
N PRO A 445 23.58 -0.44 19.85
CA PRO A 445 24.83 -0.13 20.53
C PRO A 445 25.61 -1.38 20.90
N SER A 446 26.94 -1.30 20.87
CA SER A 446 27.81 -2.33 21.41
C SER A 446 27.60 -2.47 22.93
N PRO A 447 27.89 -3.64 23.53
CA PRO A 447 27.70 -3.85 24.96
C PRO A 447 28.47 -2.88 25.88
N ASP A 448 29.58 -2.32 25.40
CA ASP A 448 30.39 -1.32 26.10
C ASP A 448 29.97 0.14 25.78
N GLY A 449 28.97 0.32 24.93
CA GLY A 449 28.43 1.62 24.53
C GLY A 449 29.35 2.47 23.64
N LYS A 450 30.48 1.92 23.18
CA LYS A 450 31.47 2.67 22.38
C LYS A 450 31.16 2.72 20.88
N TRP A 451 30.37 1.78 20.39
CA TRP A 451 30.06 1.61 18.97
C TRP A 451 28.56 1.39 18.77
N ALA A 452 28.08 1.51 17.53
CA ALA A 452 26.74 1.08 17.14
C ALA A 452 26.75 0.49 15.73
N ALA A 453 25.93 -0.52 15.50
CA ALA A 453 25.61 -1.05 14.17
C ALA A 453 24.24 -0.51 13.74
N TYR A 454 24.09 -0.17 12.44
CA TYR A 454 22.85 0.37 11.86
C TYR A 454 22.66 -0.01 10.40
#